data_AF-A0A1V5PL07-F1
#
_entry.id   AF-A0A1V5PL07-F1
#
_cell.length_a   1.000
_cell.length_b   1.000
_cell.length_c   1.000
_cell.angle_alpha   90.00
_cell.angle_beta   90.00
_cell.angle_gamma   90.00
#
_symmetry.space_group_name_H-M   'P 1'
#
loop_
_entity.id
_entity.type
_entity.pdbx_description
1 polymer ?
#
loop_
_entity_poly.entity_id
_entity_poly.type
_entity_poly.pdbx_seq_one_letter_code
_entity_poly.pdbx_strand_id
1 'polypeptide(L)'
;MPDTNIFRVVARQILDSRGNPTIEVDVWLESGIMGRAAVPSGASTGSHEAVEIRDGEKPFGGLGVLKAVNNVHGIISPKLVGVDATKQMEIDMLLILLDNTENKSKLGANTILGVSLAVAKAAAKAVDLPLYQYLGGLCASHLPLPLMNILNGGRHADNNLDFQEFMIAPVGAKSFSDGMSMSAEVFHSLKKILKQKGHNTNVGDEGGFAPQLKSHEEALDVIIEAIIDAGYRPAQDICLALDVAASEFYKDGKYILEKSTGETMTSEELISFYENLVEKYPIVSIEDGLSEDDWDGWKILTEKLGRKIQIVGDDLFVTNIKRIRKGVHMKVANSVLIKPNQIGTLSETLAAIEFAKRSGYTAVISHRSGETDDAFISHLAVGTNAGQIKTGSLCRMDRIAKYNELLRIEEDLRFAAQYYGKGVFYNLGW
;
A
#
# COMPACT_ATOMS: atom_id res chain seq x y z
N MET A 1 0.77 35.17 6.21
CA MET A 1 1.11 33.74 6.26
C MET A 1 2.39 33.62 7.06
N PRO A 2 2.54 32.59 7.93
CA PRO A 2 3.79 32.33 8.60
C PRO A 2 4.92 32.12 7.58
N ASP A 3 6.16 32.40 7.98
CA ASP A 3 7.31 32.16 7.11
C ASP A 3 7.48 30.66 6.84
N THR A 4 7.38 30.28 5.56
CA THR A 4 7.43 28.90 5.08
C THR A 4 8.82 28.48 4.62
N ASN A 5 9.83 29.34 4.73
CA ASN A 5 11.21 28.97 4.41
C ASN A 5 11.70 27.90 5.38
N ILE A 6 12.38 26.88 4.85
CA ILE A 6 12.99 25.82 5.64
C ILE A 6 14.16 26.39 6.44
N PHE A 7 14.09 26.31 7.75
CA PHE A 7 15.16 26.70 8.66
C PHE A 7 16.16 25.55 8.87
N ARG A 8 15.68 24.31 9.00
CA ARG A 8 16.53 23.15 9.28
C ARG A 8 15.84 21.83 8.95
N VAL A 9 16.62 20.85 8.48
CA VAL A 9 16.18 19.46 8.30
C VAL A 9 17.01 18.54 9.20
N VAL A 10 16.36 17.70 10.00
CA VAL A 10 17.02 16.79 10.95
C VAL A 10 16.47 15.39 10.78
N ALA A 11 17.34 14.43 10.47
CA ALA A 11 16.99 13.01 10.51
C ALA A 11 17.45 12.32 11.79
N ARG A 12 16.83 11.17 12.08
CA ARG A 12 17.24 10.21 13.11
C ARG A 12 16.86 8.79 12.70
N GLN A 13 17.54 7.82 13.30
CA GLN A 13 17.18 6.41 13.19
C GLN A 13 16.15 6.06 14.27
N ILE A 14 15.03 5.46 13.86
CA ILE A 14 14.00 4.86 14.72
C ILE A 14 13.81 3.38 14.33
N LEU A 15 12.79 2.70 14.87
CA LEU A 15 12.44 1.32 14.51
C LEU A 15 11.09 1.26 13.79
N ASP A 16 10.98 0.38 12.80
CA ASP A 16 9.72 0.02 12.15
C ASP A 16 8.94 -1.02 13.00
N SER A 17 7.75 -1.40 12.53
CA SER A 17 6.86 -2.35 13.22
C SER A 17 7.36 -3.79 13.27
N ARG A 18 8.46 -4.10 12.58
CA ARG A 18 9.19 -5.38 12.65
C ARG A 18 10.44 -5.29 13.54
N GLY A 19 10.72 -4.12 14.12
CA GLY A 19 11.89 -3.88 14.95
C GLY A 19 13.17 -3.63 14.16
N ASN A 20 13.07 -3.38 12.84
CA ASN A 20 14.22 -3.03 12.00
C ASN A 20 14.42 -1.50 12.01
N PRO A 21 15.66 -1.00 11.88
CA PRO A 21 15.89 0.44 11.78
C PRO A 21 15.16 1.06 10.58
N THR A 22 14.66 2.28 10.74
CA THR A 22 14.20 3.13 9.64
C THR A 22 14.49 4.60 9.94
N ILE A 23 14.33 5.48 8.96
CA ILE A 23 14.60 6.91 9.07
C ILE A 23 13.33 7.70 9.42
N GLU A 24 13.47 8.65 10.35
CA GLU A 24 12.50 9.69 10.64
C GLU A 24 13.14 11.06 10.40
N VAL A 25 12.42 11.96 9.73
CA VAL A 25 12.90 13.28 9.36
C VAL A 25 11.95 14.36 9.91
N ASP A 26 12.54 15.36 10.56
CA ASP A 26 11.88 16.61 10.95
C ASP A 26 12.33 17.75 10.04
N VAL A 27 11.37 18.52 9.53
CA VAL A 27 11.59 19.77 8.79
C VAL A 27 11.03 20.90 9.62
N TRP A 28 11.89 21.85 9.99
CA TRP A 28 11.53 23.07 10.71
C TRP A 28 11.50 24.25 9.74
N LEU A 29 10.47 25.07 9.84
CA LEU A 29 10.33 26.32 9.11
C LEU A 29 10.79 27.49 9.97
N GLU A 30 11.11 28.63 9.35
CA GLU A 30 11.47 29.88 10.06
C GLU A 30 10.37 30.37 11.00
N SER A 31 9.11 30.04 10.71
CA SER A 31 7.97 30.28 11.62
C SER A 31 7.96 29.43 12.90
N GLY A 32 8.87 28.46 13.04
CA GLY A 32 8.91 27.50 14.14
C GLY A 32 7.98 26.30 13.97
N ILE A 33 7.24 26.23 12.85
CA ILE A 33 6.39 25.08 12.51
C ILE A 33 7.26 23.88 12.11
N MET A 34 6.85 22.69 12.53
CA MET A 34 7.57 21.45 12.24
C MET A 34 6.66 20.39 11.59
N GLY A 35 7.15 19.82 10.49
CA GLY A 35 6.63 18.59 9.89
C GLY A 35 7.56 17.42 10.19
N ARG A 36 6.98 16.22 10.40
CA ARG A 36 7.72 14.98 10.70
C ARG A 36 7.21 13.84 9.85
N ALA A 37 8.10 13.07 9.24
CA ALA A 37 7.74 11.86 8.54
C ALA A 37 8.69 10.71 8.86
N ALA A 38 8.12 9.52 9.00
CA ALA A 38 8.88 8.28 9.14
C ALA A 38 8.62 7.39 7.91
N VAL A 39 9.66 6.69 7.46
CA VAL A 39 9.62 5.96 6.19
C VAL A 39 9.34 4.47 6.42
N PRO A 40 8.35 3.87 5.73
CA PRO A 40 8.11 2.43 5.82
C PRO A 40 9.13 1.64 4.98
N SER A 41 9.25 0.34 5.24
CA SER A 41 10.17 -0.57 4.54
C SER A 41 9.47 -1.89 4.16
N GLY A 42 9.82 -2.46 3.00
CA GLY A 42 9.27 -3.73 2.52
C GLY A 42 9.90 -4.96 3.17
N ALA A 43 9.21 -6.12 3.10
CA ALA A 43 9.81 -7.44 3.35
C ALA A 43 10.44 -8.01 2.08
N SER A 44 9.74 -7.88 0.96
CA SER A 44 10.28 -8.07 -0.39
C SER A 44 10.43 -6.70 -1.05
N THR A 45 11.47 -6.56 -1.87
CA THR A 45 11.72 -5.37 -2.69
C THR A 45 11.76 -5.84 -4.14
N GLY A 46 10.81 -5.36 -4.94
CA GLY A 46 10.79 -5.63 -6.38
C GLY A 46 12.11 -5.21 -7.03
N SER A 47 12.51 -5.93 -8.07
CA SER A 47 13.82 -5.76 -8.74
C SER A 47 14.01 -4.37 -9.36
N HIS A 48 12.90 -3.63 -9.56
CA HIS A 48 12.86 -2.32 -10.19
C HIS A 48 12.52 -1.16 -9.23
N GLU A 49 12.46 -1.40 -7.92
CA GLU A 49 12.17 -0.37 -6.90
C GLU A 49 13.32 0.66 -6.76
N ALA A 50 12.99 1.85 -6.27
CA ALA A 50 13.98 2.79 -5.75
C ALA A 50 14.70 2.18 -4.53
N VAL A 51 15.99 2.47 -4.39
CA VAL A 51 16.86 1.75 -3.46
C VAL A 51 16.77 2.34 -2.05
N GLU A 52 16.37 1.51 -1.08
CA GLU A 52 16.55 1.82 0.33
C GLU A 52 18.03 1.66 0.73
N ILE A 53 18.66 2.72 1.26
CA ILE A 53 20.05 2.62 1.72
C ILE A 53 20.13 2.08 3.15
N ARG A 54 20.97 1.06 3.33
CA ARG A 54 21.28 0.41 4.62
C ARG A 54 22.79 0.50 4.91
N ASP A 55 23.17 0.41 6.18
CA ASP A 55 24.56 0.53 6.62
C ASP A 55 25.40 -0.67 6.17
N GLY A 56 24.82 -1.88 6.13
CA GLY A 56 25.48 -3.11 5.70
C GLY A 56 26.42 -3.73 6.74
N GLU A 57 26.56 -3.10 7.91
CA GLU A 57 27.41 -3.53 9.02
C GLU A 57 26.66 -3.48 10.37
N LYS A 58 27.14 -4.22 11.38
CA LYS A 58 26.53 -4.23 12.72
C LYS A 58 26.59 -2.84 13.37
N PRO A 59 25.60 -2.42 14.20
CA PRO A 59 24.50 -3.20 14.81
C PRO A 59 23.31 -3.52 13.88
N PHE A 60 22.24 -4.12 14.42
CA PHE A 60 21.01 -4.49 13.67
C PHE A 60 21.22 -5.42 12.48
N GLY A 61 22.24 -6.28 12.54
CA GLY A 61 22.52 -7.25 11.47
C GLY A 61 22.82 -6.63 10.11
N GLY A 62 23.26 -5.36 10.06
CA GLY A 62 23.49 -4.64 8.80
C GLY A 62 22.35 -3.73 8.37
N LEU A 63 21.20 -3.77 9.05
CA LEU A 63 20.00 -3.02 8.69
C LEU A 63 19.96 -1.58 9.23
N GLY A 64 21.05 -1.09 9.83
CA GLY A 64 21.16 0.31 10.25
C GLY A 64 20.92 1.29 9.10
N VAL A 65 20.52 2.53 9.42
CA VAL A 65 20.23 3.59 8.45
C VAL A 65 21.01 4.87 8.76
N LEU A 66 22.16 4.78 9.44
CA LEU A 66 22.97 5.94 9.79
C LEU A 66 23.56 6.62 8.53
N LYS A 67 23.84 5.87 7.46
CA LYS A 67 24.18 6.45 6.15
C LYS A 67 23.08 7.38 5.63
N ALA A 68 21.82 6.96 5.71
CA ALA A 68 20.67 7.78 5.33
C ALA A 68 20.56 9.04 6.19
N VAL A 69 20.70 8.89 7.51
CA VAL A 69 20.69 10.02 8.46
C VAL A 69 21.81 11.03 8.16
N ASN A 70 23.03 10.54 7.91
CA ASN A 70 24.17 11.38 7.56
C ASN A 70 23.98 12.09 6.20
N ASN A 71 23.35 11.44 5.22
CA ASN A 71 22.99 12.06 3.95
C ASN A 71 22.02 13.24 4.16
N VAL A 72 21.06 13.13 5.08
CA VAL A 72 20.18 14.25 5.42
C VAL A 72 20.97 15.42 6.01
N HIS A 73 21.79 15.18 7.04
CA HIS A 73 22.48 16.26 7.75
C HIS A 73 23.60 16.90 6.90
N GLY A 74 24.39 16.10 6.19
CA GLY A 74 25.58 16.55 5.48
C GLY A 74 25.33 17.05 4.06
N ILE A 75 24.29 16.55 3.39
CA ILE A 75 24.06 16.82 1.96
C ILE A 75 22.74 17.56 1.74
N ILE A 76 21.62 17.02 2.23
CA ILE A 76 20.29 17.56 1.92
C ILE A 76 19.99 18.84 2.70
N SER A 77 20.17 18.83 4.03
CA SER A 77 19.81 19.97 4.88
C SER A 77 20.48 21.27 4.41
N PRO A 78 21.80 21.34 4.14
CA PRO A 78 22.44 22.58 3.68
C PRO A 78 21.92 23.10 2.35
N LYS A 79 21.28 22.25 1.52
CA LYS A 79 20.72 22.62 0.22
C LYS A 79 19.26 23.06 0.29
N LEU A 80 18.54 22.68 1.35
CA LEU A 80 17.14 23.04 1.54
C LEU A 80 16.93 24.26 2.44
N VAL A 81 17.92 24.67 3.26
CA VAL A 81 17.80 25.88 4.08
C VAL A 81 17.50 27.10 3.21
N GLY A 82 16.47 27.87 3.58
CA GLY A 82 16.00 29.05 2.86
C GLY A 82 15.07 28.76 1.67
N VAL A 83 14.81 27.50 1.35
CA VAL A 83 13.83 27.12 0.32
C VAL A 83 12.43 27.13 0.92
N ASP A 84 11.46 27.71 0.19
CA ASP A 84 10.05 27.74 0.59
C ASP A 84 9.44 26.34 0.57
N ALA A 85 8.99 25.84 1.72
CA ALA A 85 8.40 24.51 1.88
C ALA A 85 7.11 24.29 1.06
N THR A 86 6.43 25.36 0.62
CA THR A 86 5.25 25.24 -0.24
C THR A 86 5.60 24.84 -1.69
N LYS A 87 6.88 24.90 -2.07
CA LYS A 87 7.39 24.54 -3.39
C LYS A 87 7.76 23.05 -3.48
N GLN A 88 6.80 22.18 -3.15
CA GLN A 88 7.01 20.73 -3.05
C GLN A 88 7.69 20.12 -4.28
N MET A 89 7.23 20.47 -5.49
CA MET A 89 7.79 19.94 -6.73
C MET A 89 9.24 20.40 -6.96
N GLU A 90 9.57 21.64 -6.62
CA GLU A 90 10.94 22.16 -6.76
C GLU A 90 11.87 21.47 -5.77
N ILE A 91 11.41 21.25 -4.54
CA ILE A 91 12.15 20.52 -3.50
C ILE A 91 12.39 19.07 -3.91
N ASP A 92 11.35 18.35 -4.34
CA ASP A 92 11.48 16.96 -4.78
C ASP A 92 12.41 16.84 -5.99
N MET A 93 12.32 17.78 -6.94
CA MET A 93 13.23 17.83 -8.09
C MET A 93 14.68 18.08 -7.67
N LEU A 94 14.91 18.99 -6.71
CA LEU A 94 16.24 19.22 -6.16
C LEU A 94 16.79 17.96 -5.47
N LEU A 95 15.97 17.24 -4.70
CA LEU A 95 16.39 15.98 -4.06
C LEU A 95 16.79 14.92 -5.09
N ILE A 96 16.00 14.77 -6.16
CA ILE A 96 16.30 13.85 -7.27
C ILE A 96 17.62 14.26 -7.96
N LEU A 97 17.83 15.56 -8.22
CA LEU A 97 19.05 16.06 -8.84
C LEU A 97 20.29 15.93 -7.95
N LEU A 98 20.15 16.04 -6.62
CA LEU A 98 21.26 15.84 -5.69
C LEU A 98 21.73 14.39 -5.65
N ASP A 99 20.79 13.45 -5.76
CA ASP A 99 21.09 12.03 -5.89
C ASP A 99 21.72 11.69 -7.25
N ASN A 100 21.09 12.17 -8.34
CA ASN A 100 21.57 12.01 -9.71
C ASN A 100 21.76 10.55 -10.16
N THR A 101 20.96 9.62 -9.64
CA THR A 101 20.85 8.23 -10.11
C THR A 101 19.40 7.90 -10.50
N GLU A 102 19.20 6.88 -11.34
CA GLU A 102 17.85 6.52 -11.80
C GLU A 102 16.96 5.97 -10.66
N ASN A 103 17.56 5.28 -9.69
CA ASN A 103 16.87 4.55 -8.63
C ASN A 103 17.15 5.10 -7.23
N LYS A 104 17.64 6.34 -7.11
CA LYS A 104 17.91 7.00 -5.82
C LYS A 104 18.96 6.29 -4.96
N SER A 105 19.89 5.56 -5.59
CA SER A 105 20.85 4.69 -4.91
C SER A 105 22.00 5.41 -4.22
N LYS A 106 22.23 6.69 -4.51
CA LYS A 106 23.34 7.46 -3.91
C LYS A 106 22.95 8.01 -2.55
N LEU A 107 21.80 8.66 -2.44
CA LEU A 107 21.28 9.23 -1.20
C LEU A 107 20.37 8.25 -0.46
N GLY A 108 19.72 7.33 -1.16
CA GLY A 108 18.71 6.42 -0.64
C GLY A 108 17.30 6.97 -0.82
N ALA A 109 16.40 6.16 -1.36
CA ALA A 109 14.97 6.47 -1.52
C ALA A 109 14.30 6.74 -0.17
N ASN A 110 14.72 6.04 0.89
CA ASN A 110 14.27 6.30 2.25
C ASN A 110 14.67 7.69 2.76
N THR A 111 15.90 8.12 2.48
CA THR A 111 16.36 9.47 2.80
C THR A 111 15.52 10.54 2.10
N ILE A 112 15.34 10.39 0.79
CA ILE A 112 14.64 11.38 -0.04
C ILE A 112 13.16 11.45 0.33
N LEU A 113 12.50 10.31 0.50
CA LEU A 113 11.09 10.26 0.86
C LEU A 113 10.83 10.88 2.22
N GLY A 114 11.65 10.57 3.23
CA GLY A 114 11.49 11.11 4.57
C GLY A 114 11.47 12.65 4.57
N VAL A 115 12.40 13.26 3.82
CA VAL A 115 12.44 14.72 3.64
C VAL A 115 11.21 15.21 2.87
N SER A 116 10.89 14.59 1.73
CA SER A 116 9.75 14.95 0.87
C SER A 116 8.43 15.02 1.64
N LEU A 117 8.13 14.00 2.45
CA LEU A 117 6.90 13.92 3.23
C LEU A 117 6.91 14.88 4.44
N ALA A 118 8.05 15.06 5.09
CA ALA A 118 8.18 15.98 6.21
C ALA A 118 7.98 17.44 5.77
N VAL A 119 8.48 17.82 4.59
CA VAL A 119 8.23 19.12 3.95
C VAL A 119 6.74 19.34 3.74
N ALA A 120 6.04 18.40 3.11
CA ALA A 120 4.60 18.51 2.85
C ALA A 120 3.80 18.71 4.14
N LYS A 121 4.14 17.97 5.20
CA LYS A 121 3.51 18.10 6.52
C LYS A 121 3.81 19.45 7.18
N ALA A 122 5.02 19.98 7.04
CA ALA A 122 5.38 21.29 7.57
C ALA A 122 4.61 22.39 6.83
N ALA A 123 4.57 22.32 5.49
CA ALA A 123 3.88 23.27 4.65
C ALA A 123 2.36 23.27 4.90
N ALA A 124 1.72 22.11 4.99
CA ALA A 124 0.29 21.99 5.30
C ALA A 124 -0.07 22.70 6.62
N LYS A 125 0.73 22.47 7.67
CA LYS A 125 0.56 23.16 8.96
C LYS A 125 0.78 24.66 8.85
N ALA A 126 1.75 25.11 8.05
CA ALA A 126 2.04 26.54 7.88
C ALA A 126 0.94 27.30 7.14
N VAL A 127 0.25 26.65 6.21
CA VAL A 127 -0.92 27.23 5.53
C VAL A 127 -2.23 26.94 6.24
N ASP A 128 -2.18 26.34 7.44
CA ASP A 128 -3.34 25.99 8.28
C ASP A 128 -4.37 25.11 7.54
N LEU A 129 -3.88 24.12 6.79
CA LEU A 129 -4.71 23.13 6.11
C LEU A 129 -4.47 21.73 6.67
N PRO A 130 -5.53 20.91 6.83
CA PRO A 130 -5.37 19.47 6.96
C PRO A 130 -4.56 18.91 5.81
N LEU A 131 -3.68 17.94 6.08
CA LEU A 131 -2.75 17.44 5.08
C LEU A 131 -3.44 16.91 3.82
N TYR A 132 -4.59 16.25 3.95
CA TYR A 132 -5.33 15.74 2.79
C TYR A 132 -5.83 16.88 1.88
N GLN A 133 -6.23 18.04 2.45
CA GLN A 133 -6.62 19.22 1.67
C GLN A 133 -5.41 19.93 1.07
N TYR A 134 -4.28 19.97 1.78
CA TYR A 134 -3.03 20.50 1.23
C TYR A 134 -2.57 19.71 0.00
N LEU A 135 -2.74 18.38 0.02
CA LEU A 135 -2.37 17.50 -1.10
C LEU A 135 -3.37 17.57 -2.26
N GLY A 136 -4.68 17.59 -1.97
CA GLY A 136 -5.74 17.42 -2.96
C GLY A 136 -6.53 18.66 -3.34
N GLY A 137 -6.36 19.74 -2.60
CA GLY A 137 -7.18 20.94 -2.70
C GLY A 137 -8.63 20.70 -2.29
N LEU A 138 -9.52 21.55 -2.81
CA LEU A 138 -10.93 21.63 -2.41
C LEU A 138 -11.72 20.33 -2.62
N CYS A 139 -11.35 19.51 -3.59
CA CYS A 139 -12.11 18.31 -3.96
C CYS A 139 -11.77 17.09 -3.10
N ALA A 140 -10.76 17.16 -2.21
CA ALA A 140 -10.32 16.04 -1.38
C ALA A 140 -11.40 15.67 -0.35
N SER A 141 -12.20 14.65 -0.66
CA SER A 141 -13.40 14.31 0.10
C SER A 141 -13.80 12.84 0.02
N HIS A 142 -13.13 12.05 -0.84
CA HIS A 142 -13.45 10.65 -1.04
C HIS A 142 -12.69 9.79 -0.03
N LEU A 143 -13.41 9.13 0.85
CA LEU A 143 -12.85 8.12 1.75
C LEU A 143 -12.62 6.82 0.97
N PRO A 144 -11.48 6.14 1.17
CA PRO A 144 -11.15 4.95 0.42
C PRO A 144 -11.91 3.72 0.91
N LEU A 145 -12.29 2.82 0.00
CA LEU A 145 -12.65 1.44 0.30
C LEU A 145 -11.39 0.71 0.82
N PRO A 146 -11.39 0.22 2.07
CA PRO A 146 -10.25 -0.53 2.58
C PRO A 146 -10.25 -1.97 2.04
N LEU A 147 -9.11 -2.39 1.49
CA LEU A 147 -8.79 -3.79 1.23
C LEU A 147 -8.07 -4.32 2.49
N MET A 148 -8.82 -5.00 3.35
CA MET A 148 -8.34 -5.38 4.68
C MET A 148 -7.85 -6.81 4.68
N ASN A 149 -6.58 -7.01 4.95
CA ASN A 149 -6.01 -8.34 5.15
C ASN A 149 -6.65 -9.02 6.36
N ILE A 150 -7.04 -10.29 6.23
CA ILE A 150 -7.59 -11.09 7.32
C ILE A 150 -6.94 -12.48 7.45
N LEU A 151 -6.40 -13.03 6.36
CA LEU A 151 -5.59 -14.26 6.37
C LEU A 151 -4.32 -14.08 5.54
N ASN A 152 -3.23 -14.67 6.02
CA ASN A 152 -1.92 -14.66 5.39
C ASN A 152 -1.50 -16.05 4.90
N GLY A 153 -0.77 -16.07 3.80
CA GLY A 153 -0.02 -17.20 3.27
C GLY A 153 1.33 -16.73 2.72
N GLY A 154 1.87 -17.44 1.73
CA GLY A 154 3.08 -17.05 1.01
C GLY A 154 4.24 -16.77 1.95
N ARG A 155 4.95 -15.65 1.77
CA ARG A 155 6.07 -15.26 2.66
C ARG A 155 5.63 -14.62 3.98
N HIS A 156 4.37 -14.24 4.10
CA HIS A 156 3.82 -13.61 5.30
C HIS A 156 3.39 -14.62 6.36
N ALA A 157 3.38 -15.92 6.04
CA ALA A 157 3.01 -16.98 6.96
C ALA A 157 3.85 -18.26 6.77
N ASP A 158 4.15 -18.90 7.89
CA ASP A 158 4.69 -20.25 7.93
C ASP A 158 3.54 -21.28 7.90
N ASN A 159 2.79 -21.27 6.79
CA ASN A 159 1.69 -22.20 6.52
C ASN A 159 1.74 -22.76 5.10
N ASN A 160 0.73 -23.54 4.75
CA ASN A 160 0.61 -24.28 3.51
C ASN A 160 -0.20 -23.54 2.43
N LEU A 161 -0.32 -22.22 2.50
CA LEU A 161 -0.97 -21.39 1.49
C LEU A 161 0.09 -20.70 0.63
N ASP A 162 0.02 -20.81 -0.68
CA ASP A 162 0.95 -20.10 -1.59
C ASP A 162 0.58 -18.63 -1.77
N PHE A 163 -0.72 -18.27 -1.73
CA PHE A 163 -1.14 -16.88 -1.91
C PHE A 163 -0.82 -16.08 -0.66
N GLN A 164 -0.31 -14.86 -0.85
CA GLN A 164 0.25 -14.06 0.22
C GLN A 164 -0.80 -13.47 1.15
N GLU A 165 -1.88 -12.89 0.61
CA GLU A 165 -2.93 -12.27 1.43
C GLU A 165 -4.33 -12.55 0.89
N PHE A 166 -5.25 -12.79 1.83
CA PHE A 166 -6.68 -12.87 1.57
C PHE A 166 -7.35 -11.73 2.34
N MET A 167 -8.06 -10.89 1.59
CA MET A 167 -8.60 -9.64 2.08
C MET A 167 -10.12 -9.60 1.95
N ILE A 168 -10.75 -8.78 2.81
CA ILE A 168 -12.14 -8.37 2.69
C ILE A 168 -12.25 -6.90 2.29
N ALA A 169 -13.30 -6.58 1.56
CA ALA A 169 -13.65 -5.23 1.14
C ALA A 169 -15.12 -4.95 1.49
N PRO A 170 -15.42 -4.02 2.42
CA PRO A 170 -16.79 -3.72 2.85
C PRO A 170 -17.54 -2.83 1.83
N VAL A 171 -17.74 -3.35 0.62
CA VAL A 171 -18.27 -2.61 -0.54
C VAL A 171 -19.70 -2.08 -0.38
N GLY A 172 -20.49 -2.65 0.53
CA GLY A 172 -21.87 -2.25 0.80
C GLY A 172 -22.03 -1.25 1.94
N ALA A 173 -20.94 -0.85 2.59
CA ALA A 173 -20.96 0.13 3.67
C ALA A 173 -21.43 1.51 3.17
N LYS A 174 -22.09 2.27 4.06
CA LYS A 174 -22.62 3.61 3.75
C LYS A 174 -21.64 4.74 4.02
N SER A 175 -20.60 4.45 4.80
CA SER A 175 -19.56 5.39 5.24
C SER A 175 -18.30 4.59 5.52
N PHE A 176 -17.16 5.27 5.66
CA PHE A 176 -15.92 4.62 6.06
C PHE A 176 -16.04 4.02 7.46
N SER A 177 -16.61 4.76 8.42
CA SER A 177 -16.90 4.27 9.77
C SER A 177 -17.76 3.01 9.80
N ASP A 178 -18.80 2.96 8.98
CA ASP A 178 -19.66 1.77 8.81
C ASP A 178 -18.83 0.59 8.28
N GLY A 179 -18.02 0.81 7.24
CA GLY A 179 -17.14 -0.22 6.68
C GLY A 179 -16.12 -0.75 7.68
N MET A 180 -15.57 0.12 8.54
CA MET A 180 -14.68 -0.28 9.63
C MET A 180 -15.39 -1.17 10.66
N SER A 181 -16.64 -0.86 11.02
CA SER A 181 -17.44 -1.71 11.92
C SER A 181 -17.69 -3.09 11.31
N MET A 182 -18.14 -3.12 10.06
CA MET A 182 -18.40 -4.36 9.32
C MET A 182 -17.16 -5.26 9.28
N SER A 183 -16.01 -4.69 8.92
CA SER A 183 -14.77 -5.45 8.84
C SER A 183 -14.26 -5.92 10.21
N ALA A 184 -14.45 -5.14 11.28
CA ALA A 184 -14.08 -5.54 12.65
C ALA A 184 -14.89 -6.73 13.15
N GLU A 185 -16.20 -6.73 12.89
CA GLU A 185 -17.07 -7.85 13.25
C GLU A 185 -16.67 -9.12 12.49
N VAL A 186 -16.37 -9.03 11.18
CA VAL A 186 -15.88 -10.17 10.40
C VAL A 186 -14.52 -10.66 10.91
N PHE A 187 -13.57 -9.78 11.21
CA PHE A 187 -12.26 -10.18 11.74
C PHE A 187 -12.39 -10.93 13.07
N HIS A 188 -13.26 -10.48 13.97
CA HIS A 188 -13.50 -11.13 15.25
C HIS A 188 -14.31 -12.43 15.13
N SER A 189 -15.27 -12.50 14.19
CA SER A 189 -15.97 -13.74 13.86
C SER A 189 -15.00 -14.78 13.30
N LEU A 190 -14.13 -14.40 12.36
CA LEU A 190 -13.09 -15.26 11.81
C LEU A 190 -12.18 -15.82 12.91
N LYS A 191 -11.73 -14.97 13.84
CA LYS A 191 -10.93 -15.40 15.00
C LYS A 191 -11.62 -16.50 15.81
N LYS A 192 -12.92 -16.35 16.05
CA LYS A 192 -13.73 -17.32 16.81
C LYS A 192 -13.85 -18.63 16.04
N ILE A 193 -14.15 -18.58 14.75
CA ILE A 193 -14.28 -19.77 13.88
C ILE A 193 -12.94 -20.53 13.81
N LEU A 194 -11.83 -19.84 13.56
CA LEU A 194 -10.49 -20.44 13.54
C LEU A 194 -10.18 -21.16 14.86
N LYS A 195 -10.47 -20.52 15.99
CA LYS A 195 -10.26 -21.13 17.31
C LYS A 195 -11.15 -22.35 17.54
N GLN A 196 -12.40 -22.32 17.11
CA GLN A 196 -13.32 -23.46 17.20
C GLN A 196 -12.86 -24.64 16.34
N LYS A 197 -12.28 -24.37 15.16
CA LYS A 197 -11.67 -25.37 14.27
C LYS A 197 -10.29 -25.82 14.72
N GLY A 198 -9.77 -25.30 15.84
CA GLY A 198 -8.49 -25.69 16.43
C GLY A 198 -7.26 -25.05 15.79
N HIS A 199 -7.44 -24.02 14.96
CA HIS A 199 -6.32 -23.28 14.35
C HIS A 199 -5.75 -22.22 15.31
N ASN A 200 -4.49 -21.84 15.05
CA ASN A 200 -3.84 -20.72 15.71
C ASN A 200 -4.46 -19.38 15.25
N THR A 201 -4.58 -18.42 16.17
CA THR A 201 -5.07 -17.06 15.91
C THR A 201 -3.97 -16.00 16.14
N ASN A 202 -2.71 -16.40 16.06
CA ASN A 202 -1.58 -15.48 15.97
C ASN A 202 -1.65 -14.70 14.65
N VAL A 203 -1.06 -13.52 14.66
CA VAL A 203 -1.12 -12.58 13.54
C VAL A 203 0.26 -12.37 12.92
N GLY A 204 0.28 -12.16 11.59
CA GLY A 204 1.50 -11.82 10.83
C GLY A 204 1.91 -10.35 10.97
N ASP A 205 2.79 -9.90 10.08
CA ASP A 205 3.29 -8.52 10.02
C ASP A 205 2.15 -7.52 9.71
N GLU A 206 1.22 -7.91 8.85
CA GLU A 206 0.07 -7.12 8.43
C GLU A 206 -1.14 -7.26 9.37
N GLY A 207 -1.06 -8.15 10.36
CA GLY A 207 -2.10 -8.35 11.37
C GLY A 207 -3.18 -9.38 11.01
N GLY A 208 -3.17 -9.95 9.81
CA GLY A 208 -4.03 -11.08 9.44
C GLY A 208 -3.63 -12.38 10.15
N PHE A 209 -4.56 -13.34 10.28
CA PHE A 209 -4.25 -14.64 10.89
C PHE A 209 -3.47 -15.53 9.92
N ALA A 210 -2.64 -16.43 10.47
CA ALA A 210 -1.85 -17.39 9.68
C ALA A 210 -2.19 -18.85 10.07
N PRO A 211 -3.42 -19.34 9.83
CA PRO A 211 -3.81 -20.72 10.13
C PRO A 211 -3.18 -21.72 9.15
N GLN A 212 -3.13 -22.98 9.55
CA GLN A 212 -2.83 -24.11 8.66
C GLN A 212 -4.14 -24.60 8.04
N LEU A 213 -4.34 -24.40 6.73
CA LEU A 213 -5.59 -24.69 6.01
C LEU A 213 -5.30 -25.52 4.77
N LYS A 214 -6.09 -26.53 4.47
CA LYS A 214 -5.86 -27.54 3.42
C LYS A 214 -5.67 -26.97 2.02
N SER A 215 -6.31 -25.85 1.67
CA SER A 215 -6.17 -25.21 0.36
C SER A 215 -6.55 -23.73 0.38
N HIS A 216 -6.29 -23.02 -0.72
CA HIS A 216 -6.73 -21.64 -0.90
C HIS A 216 -8.26 -21.53 -0.90
N GLU A 217 -8.98 -22.51 -1.44
CA GLU A 217 -10.45 -22.56 -1.36
C GLU A 217 -10.94 -22.70 0.07
N GLU A 218 -10.28 -23.50 0.92
CA GLU A 218 -10.67 -23.58 2.34
C GLU A 218 -10.46 -22.23 3.04
N ALA A 219 -9.41 -21.49 2.69
CA ALA A 219 -9.22 -20.12 3.20
C ALA A 219 -10.39 -19.20 2.79
N LEU A 220 -10.81 -19.25 1.53
CA LEU A 220 -11.96 -18.48 1.04
C LEU A 220 -13.27 -18.92 1.70
N ASP A 221 -13.51 -20.22 1.84
CA ASP A 221 -14.71 -20.79 2.47
C ASP A 221 -14.84 -20.34 3.93
N VAL A 222 -13.75 -20.35 4.70
CA VAL A 222 -13.72 -19.92 6.09
C VAL A 222 -13.97 -18.40 6.22
N ILE A 223 -13.46 -17.60 5.28
CA ILE A 223 -13.73 -16.16 5.25
C ILE A 223 -15.23 -15.91 4.97
N ILE A 224 -15.81 -16.63 4.01
CA ILE A 224 -17.24 -16.52 3.70
C ILE A 224 -18.10 -16.93 4.90
N GLU A 225 -17.72 -18.00 5.61
CA GLU A 225 -18.36 -18.42 6.86
C GLU A 225 -18.33 -17.29 7.91
N ALA A 226 -17.18 -16.61 8.06
CA ALA A 226 -17.04 -15.48 8.99
C ALA A 226 -17.87 -14.26 8.59
N ILE A 227 -17.98 -13.96 7.29
CA ILE A 227 -18.84 -12.89 6.79
C ILE A 227 -20.30 -13.16 7.16
N ILE A 228 -20.76 -14.40 6.98
CA ILE A 228 -22.14 -14.82 7.28
C ILE A 228 -22.39 -14.85 8.80
N ASP A 229 -21.48 -15.40 9.61
CA ASP A 229 -21.62 -15.44 11.07
C ASP A 229 -21.62 -14.03 11.69
N ALA A 230 -20.91 -13.07 11.08
CA ALA A 230 -20.97 -11.65 11.45
C ALA A 230 -22.28 -10.95 11.02
N GLY A 231 -23.15 -11.61 10.25
CA GLY A 231 -24.46 -11.07 9.84
C GLY A 231 -24.45 -10.29 8.53
N TYR A 232 -23.38 -10.39 7.73
CA TYR A 232 -23.25 -9.69 6.45
C TYR A 232 -23.47 -10.61 5.26
N ARG A 233 -23.91 -10.04 4.13
CA ARG A 233 -24.13 -10.78 2.88
C ARG A 233 -22.87 -10.74 2.01
N PRO A 234 -22.26 -11.90 1.69
CA PRO A 234 -21.20 -11.94 0.69
C PRO A 234 -21.64 -11.34 -0.65
N ALA A 235 -20.71 -10.74 -1.39
CA ALA A 235 -20.91 -10.06 -2.69
C ALA A 235 -21.72 -8.75 -2.67
N GLN A 236 -22.52 -8.51 -1.63
CA GLN A 236 -23.35 -7.30 -1.50
C GLN A 236 -22.78 -6.35 -0.44
N ASP A 237 -22.55 -6.87 0.75
CA ASP A 237 -22.05 -6.08 1.89
C ASP A 237 -20.52 -6.16 1.94
N ILE A 238 -19.97 -7.37 1.76
CA ILE A 238 -18.53 -7.63 1.78
C ILE A 238 -18.13 -8.50 0.58
N CYS A 239 -17.09 -8.07 -0.12
CA CYS A 239 -16.42 -8.82 -1.19
C CYS A 239 -15.02 -9.27 -0.75
N LEU A 240 -14.40 -10.12 -1.55
CA LEU A 240 -13.03 -10.61 -1.34
C LEU A 240 -12.05 -9.91 -2.29
N ALA A 241 -10.82 -9.74 -1.82
CA ALA A 241 -9.68 -9.36 -2.64
C ALA A 241 -8.50 -10.27 -2.30
N LEU A 242 -7.62 -10.52 -3.27
CA LEU A 242 -6.47 -11.41 -3.11
C LEU A 242 -5.19 -10.68 -3.49
N ASP A 243 -4.14 -10.93 -2.73
CA ASP A 243 -2.78 -10.67 -3.14
C ASP A 243 -2.07 -12.01 -3.27
N VAL A 244 -1.74 -12.35 -4.50
CA VAL A 244 -1.12 -13.63 -4.81
C VAL A 244 0.39 -13.57 -4.62
N ALA A 245 1.02 -12.44 -4.95
CA ALA A 245 2.47 -12.29 -5.04
C ALA A 245 3.15 -13.41 -5.85
N ALA A 246 2.63 -13.68 -7.06
CA ALA A 246 3.01 -14.85 -7.85
C ALA A 246 4.50 -14.92 -8.24
N SER A 247 5.19 -13.79 -8.23
CA SER A 247 6.65 -13.72 -8.40
C SER A 247 7.41 -14.60 -7.41
N GLU A 248 6.90 -14.76 -6.18
CA GLU A 248 7.58 -15.51 -5.12
C GLU A 248 7.57 -17.04 -5.33
N PHE A 249 6.67 -17.55 -6.17
CA PHE A 249 6.59 -18.96 -6.54
C PHE A 249 6.73 -19.21 -8.05
N TYR A 250 7.24 -18.21 -8.78
CA TYR A 250 7.58 -18.33 -10.19
C TYR A 250 9.03 -18.77 -10.39
N LYS A 251 9.24 -19.89 -11.08
CA LYS A 251 10.56 -20.48 -11.30
C LYS A 251 10.64 -21.13 -12.68
N ASP A 252 11.73 -20.82 -13.40
CA ASP A 252 12.06 -21.43 -14.69
C ASP A 252 10.91 -21.39 -15.73
N GLY A 253 10.14 -20.30 -15.75
CA GLY A 253 9.03 -20.11 -16.69
C GLY A 253 7.69 -20.68 -16.25
N LYS A 254 7.57 -21.18 -15.01
CA LYS A 254 6.36 -21.82 -14.49
C LYS A 254 6.06 -21.37 -13.06
N TYR A 255 4.81 -21.53 -12.64
CA TYR A 255 4.34 -21.24 -11.28
C TYR A 255 4.26 -22.54 -10.49
N ILE A 256 4.94 -22.62 -9.35
CA ILE A 256 5.04 -23.85 -8.53
C ILE A 256 4.34 -23.63 -7.20
N LEU A 257 3.15 -24.19 -7.02
CA LEU A 257 2.36 -24.08 -5.79
C LEU A 257 2.86 -25.06 -4.72
N GLU A 258 4.14 -24.93 -4.35
CA GLU A 258 4.84 -25.89 -3.48
C GLU A 258 4.19 -26.06 -2.11
N LYS A 259 3.60 -25.00 -1.55
CA LYS A 259 3.04 -25.01 -0.19
C LYS A 259 1.70 -25.72 -0.11
N SER A 260 0.83 -25.55 -1.12
CA SER A 260 -0.54 -26.09 -1.10
C SER A 260 -0.65 -27.45 -1.78
N THR A 261 -0.48 -27.51 -3.10
CA THR A 261 -0.79 -28.68 -3.94
C THR A 261 0.44 -29.38 -4.49
N GLY A 262 1.57 -28.67 -4.58
CA GLY A 262 2.77 -29.11 -5.30
C GLY A 262 2.63 -29.05 -6.83
N GLU A 263 1.53 -28.49 -7.34
CA GLU A 263 1.30 -28.39 -8.77
C GLU A 263 2.23 -27.38 -9.43
N THR A 264 2.60 -27.67 -10.67
CA THR A 264 3.37 -26.75 -11.52
C THR A 264 2.49 -26.34 -12.68
N MET A 265 2.23 -25.04 -12.80
CA MET A 265 1.31 -24.45 -13.77
C MET A 265 2.03 -23.54 -14.77
N THR A 266 1.52 -23.48 -16.00
CA THR A 266 1.81 -22.35 -16.90
C THR A 266 0.99 -21.13 -16.50
N SER A 267 1.29 -19.96 -17.10
CA SER A 267 0.52 -18.74 -16.91
C SER A 267 -0.96 -18.96 -17.23
N GLU A 268 -1.28 -19.64 -18.33
CA GLU A 268 -2.66 -19.91 -18.75
C GLU A 268 -3.42 -20.85 -17.80
N GLU A 269 -2.73 -21.85 -17.25
CA GLU A 269 -3.30 -22.76 -16.24
C GLU A 269 -3.61 -22.01 -14.95
N LEU A 270 -2.68 -21.17 -14.48
CA LEU A 270 -2.88 -20.33 -13.30
C LEU A 270 -3.98 -19.28 -13.50
N ILE A 271 -4.07 -18.67 -14.69
CA ILE A 271 -5.18 -17.76 -15.04
C ILE A 271 -6.51 -18.51 -15.03
N SER A 272 -6.54 -19.75 -15.53
CA SER A 272 -7.76 -20.57 -15.52
C SER A 272 -8.15 -20.97 -14.09
N PHE A 273 -7.18 -21.17 -13.21
CA PHE A 273 -7.42 -21.34 -11.78
C PHE A 273 -8.07 -20.09 -11.16
N TYR A 274 -7.58 -18.89 -11.46
CA TYR A 274 -8.23 -17.65 -11.01
C TYR A 274 -9.64 -17.47 -11.57
N GLU A 275 -9.87 -17.82 -12.84
CA GLU A 275 -11.20 -17.76 -13.44
C GLU A 275 -12.21 -18.61 -12.66
N ASN A 276 -11.83 -19.84 -12.29
CA ASN A 276 -12.66 -20.72 -11.46
C ASN A 276 -12.92 -20.12 -10.07
N LEU A 277 -11.92 -19.51 -9.43
CA LEU A 277 -12.09 -18.86 -8.13
C LEU A 277 -13.05 -17.67 -8.21
N VAL A 278 -12.92 -16.82 -9.23
CA VAL A 278 -13.78 -15.65 -9.44
C VAL A 278 -15.23 -16.06 -9.77
N GLU A 279 -15.45 -17.22 -10.38
CA GLU A 279 -16.79 -17.76 -10.60
C GLU A 279 -17.43 -18.31 -9.31
N LYS A 280 -16.63 -18.90 -8.42
CA LYS A 280 -17.12 -19.52 -7.18
C LYS A 280 -17.28 -18.53 -6.03
N TYR A 281 -16.43 -17.51 -5.96
CA TYR A 281 -16.32 -16.59 -4.83
C TYR A 281 -16.51 -15.14 -5.26
N PRO A 282 -16.99 -14.24 -4.36
CA PRO A 282 -17.19 -12.83 -4.68
C PRO A 282 -15.86 -12.05 -4.65
N ILE A 283 -14.88 -12.51 -5.42
CA ILE A 283 -13.58 -11.86 -5.59
C ILE A 283 -13.77 -10.69 -6.54
N VAL A 284 -13.42 -9.49 -6.07
CA VAL A 284 -13.50 -8.25 -6.87
C VAL A 284 -12.14 -7.71 -7.28
N SER A 285 -11.06 -8.23 -6.69
CA SER A 285 -9.70 -7.78 -6.97
C SER A 285 -8.68 -8.90 -6.79
N ILE A 286 -7.73 -9.00 -7.73
CA ILE A 286 -6.54 -9.83 -7.64
C ILE A 286 -5.31 -8.94 -7.89
N GLU A 287 -4.39 -8.96 -6.95
CA GLU A 287 -3.09 -8.31 -6.98
C GLU A 287 -2.00 -9.34 -7.29
N ASP A 288 -1.08 -8.97 -8.19
CA ASP A 288 0.09 -9.75 -8.59
C ASP A 288 -0.18 -11.23 -8.85
N GLY A 289 -1.23 -11.50 -9.65
CA GLY A 289 -1.61 -12.85 -10.07
C GLY A 289 -0.58 -13.54 -10.96
N LEU A 290 0.41 -12.81 -11.50
CA LEU A 290 1.49 -13.38 -12.31
C LEU A 290 2.81 -12.68 -11.96
N SER A 291 3.92 -13.30 -12.33
CA SER A 291 5.27 -12.78 -12.07
C SER A 291 5.47 -11.38 -12.66
N GLU A 292 6.30 -10.54 -12.02
CA GLU A 292 6.57 -9.15 -12.42
C GLU A 292 7.11 -8.98 -13.85
N ASP A 293 7.66 -10.06 -14.43
CA ASP A 293 8.21 -10.11 -15.79
C ASP A 293 7.38 -10.90 -16.81
N ASP A 294 6.28 -11.54 -16.40
CA ASP A 294 5.39 -12.31 -17.29
C ASP A 294 4.38 -11.40 -18.03
N TRP A 295 4.87 -10.41 -18.76
CA TRP A 295 4.03 -9.39 -19.43
C TRP A 295 3.01 -9.96 -20.41
N ASP A 296 3.34 -11.08 -21.07
CA ASP A 296 2.43 -11.76 -21.99
C ASP A 296 1.31 -12.48 -21.22
N GLY A 297 1.64 -13.19 -20.14
CA GLY A 297 0.64 -13.77 -19.24
C GLY A 297 -0.27 -12.70 -18.63
N TRP A 298 0.28 -11.58 -18.16
CA TRP A 298 -0.49 -10.45 -17.63
C TRP A 298 -1.49 -9.88 -18.63
N LYS A 299 -1.12 -9.85 -19.92
CA LYS A 299 -2.05 -9.45 -20.99
C LYS A 299 -3.20 -10.43 -21.13
N ILE A 300 -2.92 -11.74 -21.13
CA ILE A 300 -3.94 -12.80 -21.19
C ILE A 300 -4.87 -12.72 -19.96
N LEU A 301 -4.31 -12.53 -18.76
CA LEU A 301 -5.05 -12.34 -17.51
C LEU A 301 -6.01 -11.15 -17.62
N THR A 302 -5.52 -10.04 -18.17
CA THR A 302 -6.31 -8.81 -18.36
C THR A 302 -7.42 -9.00 -19.39
N GLU A 303 -7.13 -9.67 -20.51
CA GLU A 303 -8.11 -9.98 -21.55
C GLU A 303 -9.25 -10.89 -21.04
N LYS A 304 -8.93 -11.90 -20.22
CA LYS A 304 -9.91 -12.83 -19.65
C LYS A 304 -10.73 -12.25 -18.50
N LEU A 305 -10.07 -11.61 -17.54
CA LEU A 305 -10.67 -11.24 -16.25
C LEU A 305 -10.82 -9.74 -16.01
N GLY A 306 -10.13 -8.88 -16.77
CA GLY A 306 -10.05 -7.44 -16.50
C GLY A 306 -11.34 -6.64 -16.69
N ARG A 307 -12.41 -7.28 -17.18
CA ARG A 307 -13.78 -6.72 -17.19
C ARG A 307 -14.65 -7.19 -16.03
N LYS A 308 -14.26 -8.27 -15.36
CA LYS A 308 -15.00 -8.88 -14.25
C LYS A 308 -14.46 -8.39 -12.90
N ILE A 309 -13.13 -8.29 -12.79
CA ILE A 309 -12.43 -7.95 -11.55
C ILE A 309 -11.34 -6.91 -11.77
N GLN A 310 -10.98 -6.23 -10.68
CA GLN A 310 -9.78 -5.42 -10.62
C GLN A 310 -8.55 -6.33 -10.67
N ILE A 311 -7.56 -5.94 -11.47
CA ILE A 311 -6.26 -6.59 -11.63
C ILE A 311 -5.23 -5.54 -11.26
N VAL A 312 -4.61 -5.70 -10.10
CA VAL A 312 -3.68 -4.74 -9.50
C VAL A 312 -2.25 -5.21 -9.77
N GLY A 313 -1.44 -4.34 -10.37
CA GLY A 313 0.01 -4.55 -10.44
C GLY A 313 0.71 -3.84 -9.27
N ASP A 314 1.41 -4.59 -8.45
CA ASP A 314 2.32 -4.11 -7.40
C ASP A 314 3.77 -4.24 -7.87
N ASP A 315 4.38 -5.43 -7.79
CA ASP A 315 5.74 -5.70 -8.31
C ASP A 315 5.83 -5.46 -9.82
N LEU A 316 4.72 -5.70 -10.53
CA LEU A 316 4.63 -5.39 -11.97
C LEU A 316 4.97 -3.92 -12.27
N PHE A 317 4.54 -2.98 -11.42
CA PHE A 317 4.66 -1.55 -11.68
C PHE A 317 5.62 -0.81 -10.75
N VAL A 318 5.85 -1.29 -9.54
CA VAL A 318 6.70 -0.71 -8.48
C VAL A 318 6.51 0.80 -8.31
N THR A 319 5.26 1.27 -8.40
CA THR A 319 4.91 2.71 -8.37
C THR A 319 5.66 3.55 -9.43
N ASN A 320 6.23 2.93 -10.46
CA ASN A 320 7.07 3.58 -11.47
C ASN A 320 6.25 3.99 -12.69
N ILE A 321 6.14 5.30 -12.93
CA ILE A 321 5.35 5.86 -14.04
C ILE A 321 5.75 5.32 -15.43
N LYS A 322 7.02 4.95 -15.66
CA LYS A 322 7.46 4.35 -16.94
C LYS A 322 6.85 2.97 -17.13
N ARG A 323 6.83 2.14 -16.08
CA ARG A 323 6.23 0.79 -16.11
C ARG A 323 4.71 0.86 -16.19
N ILE A 324 4.08 1.78 -15.45
CA ILE A 324 2.63 2.02 -15.54
C ILE A 324 2.25 2.43 -16.97
N ARG A 325 3.00 3.36 -17.59
CA ARG A 325 2.81 3.75 -19.00
C ARG A 325 2.91 2.56 -19.97
N LYS A 326 3.90 1.69 -19.78
CA LYS A 326 4.05 0.45 -20.55
C LYS A 326 2.81 -0.44 -20.39
N GLY A 327 2.35 -0.66 -19.15
CA GLY A 327 1.14 -1.42 -18.83
C GLY A 327 -0.10 -0.89 -19.55
N VAL A 328 -0.37 0.41 -19.44
CA VAL A 328 -1.49 1.06 -20.13
C VAL A 328 -1.41 0.87 -21.64
N HIS A 329 -0.22 1.06 -22.24
CA HIS A 329 -0.04 0.89 -23.68
C HIS A 329 -0.28 -0.56 -24.14
N MET A 330 0.18 -1.52 -23.35
CA MET A 330 0.03 -2.95 -23.62
C MET A 330 -1.34 -3.52 -23.23
N LYS A 331 -2.21 -2.71 -22.58
CA LYS A 331 -3.48 -3.13 -22.00
C LYS A 331 -3.32 -4.24 -20.96
N VAL A 332 -2.32 -4.06 -20.10
CA VAL A 332 -1.97 -4.97 -19.01
C VAL A 332 -2.42 -4.38 -17.68
N ALA A 333 -3.10 -5.19 -16.87
CA ALA A 333 -3.77 -4.81 -15.62
C ALA A 333 -4.85 -3.73 -15.83
N ASN A 334 -5.53 -3.34 -14.76
CA ASN A 334 -6.48 -2.22 -14.76
C ASN A 334 -6.43 -1.41 -13.45
N SER A 335 -5.40 -1.65 -12.63
CA SER A 335 -5.14 -1.00 -11.36
C SER A 335 -3.64 -1.04 -11.04
N VAL A 336 -3.19 -0.10 -10.22
CA VAL A 336 -1.82 -0.03 -9.71
C VAL A 336 -1.82 0.10 -8.19
N LEU A 337 -0.94 -0.66 -7.53
CA LEU A 337 -0.63 -0.45 -6.12
C LEU A 337 0.40 0.68 -5.99
N ILE A 338 0.12 1.64 -5.12
CA ILE A 338 0.93 2.84 -4.93
C ILE A 338 1.59 2.80 -3.56
N LYS A 339 2.90 2.65 -3.55
CA LYS A 339 3.76 2.66 -2.36
C LYS A 339 4.76 3.81 -2.50
N PRO A 340 4.60 4.92 -1.75
CA PRO A 340 5.44 6.11 -1.94
C PRO A 340 6.95 5.84 -1.84
N ASN A 341 7.37 4.88 -1.01
CA ASN A 341 8.77 4.52 -0.84
C ASN A 341 9.36 3.69 -2.00
N GLN A 342 8.55 3.06 -2.85
CA GLN A 342 9.04 2.39 -4.06
C GLN A 342 9.51 3.38 -5.13
N ILE A 343 8.99 4.62 -5.13
CA ILE A 343 9.39 5.66 -6.07
C ILE A 343 10.26 6.75 -5.43
N GLY A 344 10.00 7.08 -4.16
CA GLY A 344 10.91 7.85 -3.30
C GLY A 344 10.61 9.35 -3.15
N THR A 345 9.63 9.92 -3.83
CA THR A 345 9.16 11.31 -3.57
C THR A 345 7.64 11.42 -3.62
N LEU A 346 7.08 12.43 -2.95
CA LEU A 346 5.66 12.76 -3.05
C LEU A 346 5.28 13.18 -4.47
N SER A 347 6.08 14.02 -5.13
CA SER A 347 5.79 14.50 -6.49
C SER A 347 5.71 13.37 -7.52
N GLU A 348 6.64 12.41 -7.49
CA GLU A 348 6.59 11.24 -8.39
C GLU A 348 5.41 10.32 -8.05
N THR A 349 5.09 10.18 -6.75
CA THR A 349 3.91 9.41 -6.30
C THR A 349 2.61 10.01 -6.85
N LEU A 350 2.41 11.33 -6.70
CA LEU A 350 1.24 12.03 -7.22
C LEU A 350 1.15 11.92 -8.75
N ALA A 351 2.29 12.01 -9.45
CA ALA A 351 2.33 11.84 -10.90
C ALA A 351 1.93 10.42 -11.34
N ALA A 352 2.34 9.38 -10.60
CA ALA A 352 1.93 8.00 -10.87
C ALA A 352 0.42 7.80 -10.66
N ILE A 353 -0.12 8.30 -9.54
CA ILE A 353 -1.57 8.26 -9.24
C ILE A 353 -2.37 8.96 -10.34
N GLU A 354 -2.01 10.20 -10.68
CA GLU A 354 -2.75 10.99 -11.66
C GLU A 354 -2.70 10.34 -13.06
N PHE A 355 -1.53 9.80 -13.45
CA PHE A 355 -1.42 9.08 -14.72
C PHE A 355 -2.30 7.83 -14.77
N ALA A 356 -2.33 7.04 -13.70
CA ALA A 356 -3.18 5.86 -13.59
C ALA A 356 -4.67 6.25 -13.74
N LYS A 357 -5.13 7.23 -12.94
CA LYS A 357 -6.52 7.72 -12.97
C LYS A 357 -6.92 8.20 -14.36
N ARG A 358 -6.09 9.02 -15.01
CA ARG A 358 -6.36 9.53 -16.37
C ARG A 358 -6.38 8.45 -17.45
N SER A 359 -5.73 7.31 -17.18
CA SER A 359 -5.71 6.16 -18.07
C SER A 359 -6.86 5.18 -17.81
N GLY A 360 -7.79 5.51 -16.90
CA GLY A 360 -8.89 4.64 -16.49
C GLY A 360 -8.49 3.53 -15.51
N TYR A 361 -7.26 3.55 -14.99
CA TYR A 361 -6.81 2.62 -13.97
C TYR A 361 -7.23 3.14 -12.59
N THR A 362 -7.48 2.22 -11.68
CA THR A 362 -7.58 2.54 -10.24
C THR A 362 -6.19 2.65 -9.62
N ALA A 363 -6.06 3.46 -8.57
CA ALA A 363 -4.83 3.62 -7.81
C ALA A 363 -5.11 3.22 -6.36
N VAL A 364 -4.53 2.12 -5.91
CA VAL A 364 -4.72 1.61 -4.55
C VAL A 364 -3.54 2.07 -3.71
N ILE A 365 -3.78 3.00 -2.76
CA ILE A 365 -2.71 3.47 -1.87
C ILE A 365 -2.37 2.36 -0.87
N SER A 366 -1.10 2.05 -0.70
CA SER A 366 -0.68 0.89 0.10
C SER A 366 0.36 1.19 1.15
N HIS A 367 0.31 0.42 2.24
CA HIS A 367 1.33 0.32 3.27
C HIS A 367 2.56 -0.49 2.82
N ARG A 368 3.50 -0.76 3.74
CA ARG A 368 4.51 -1.82 3.60
C ARG A 368 4.48 -2.78 4.81
N SER A 369 5.12 -3.94 4.69
CA SER A 369 5.23 -4.90 5.79
C SER A 369 5.91 -4.31 7.04
N GLY A 370 6.97 -3.51 6.88
CA GLY A 370 7.55 -2.69 7.96
C GLY A 370 6.95 -1.29 7.95
N GLU A 371 5.94 -1.04 8.78
CA GLU A 371 5.31 0.28 8.92
C GLU A 371 5.78 1.04 10.16
N THR A 372 5.36 2.29 10.26
CA THR A 372 5.54 3.13 11.45
C THR A 372 4.18 3.58 11.99
N ASP A 373 4.14 4.48 12.96
CA ASP A 373 2.90 5.16 13.38
C ASP A 373 2.48 6.27 12.39
N ASP A 374 3.28 6.57 11.38
CA ASP A 374 2.99 7.59 10.37
C ASP A 374 1.77 7.23 9.52
N ALA A 375 0.74 8.07 9.54
CA ALA A 375 -0.51 7.88 8.79
C ALA A 375 -0.57 8.66 7.46
N PHE A 376 0.58 9.06 6.88
CA PHE A 376 0.62 9.86 5.65
C PHE A 376 -0.23 9.27 4.52
N ILE A 377 -0.20 7.95 4.33
CA ILE A 377 -0.95 7.28 3.27
C ILE A 377 -2.47 7.43 3.39
N SER A 378 -3.01 7.63 4.59
CA SER A 378 -4.43 7.95 4.80
C SER A 378 -4.78 9.31 4.19
N HIS A 379 -3.95 10.32 4.45
CA HIS A 379 -4.11 11.64 3.83
C HIS A 379 -3.87 11.61 2.32
N LEU A 380 -2.93 10.79 1.85
CA LEU A 380 -2.67 10.64 0.41
C LEU A 380 -3.89 10.02 -0.30
N ALA A 381 -4.51 9.00 0.28
CA ALA A 381 -5.69 8.35 -0.29
C ALA A 381 -6.87 9.31 -0.46
N VAL A 382 -7.15 10.12 0.57
CA VAL A 382 -8.22 11.13 0.52
C VAL A 382 -7.82 12.33 -0.34
N GLY A 383 -6.59 12.85 -0.18
CA GLY A 383 -6.08 13.98 -0.95
C GLY A 383 -6.10 13.72 -2.45
N THR A 384 -5.82 12.50 -2.88
CA THR A 384 -5.86 12.15 -4.31
C THR A 384 -7.21 11.61 -4.77
N ASN A 385 -8.20 11.51 -3.88
CA ASN A 385 -9.46 10.79 -4.11
C ASN A 385 -9.19 9.45 -4.82
N ALA A 386 -8.25 8.67 -4.28
CA ALA A 386 -7.78 7.42 -4.89
C ALA A 386 -8.89 6.35 -4.94
N GLY A 387 -9.79 6.41 -3.96
CA GLY A 387 -10.94 5.53 -3.84
C GLY A 387 -10.64 4.21 -3.12
N GLN A 388 -9.39 3.77 -3.01
CA GLN A 388 -9.03 2.50 -2.36
C GLN A 388 -7.75 2.62 -1.53
N ILE A 389 -7.65 1.83 -0.46
CA ILE A 389 -6.46 1.73 0.39
C ILE A 389 -6.21 0.29 0.84
N LYS A 390 -4.96 -0.18 0.80
CA LYS A 390 -4.49 -1.46 1.36
C LYS A 390 -3.54 -1.15 2.52
N THR A 391 -4.04 -1.20 3.75
CA THR A 391 -3.24 -0.80 4.94
C THR A 391 -3.26 -1.82 6.07
N GLY A 392 -3.47 -3.10 5.70
CA GLY A 392 -3.34 -4.25 6.58
C GLY A 392 -4.65 -4.69 7.24
N SER A 393 -4.52 -5.33 8.40
CA SER A 393 -5.65 -5.89 9.13
C SER A 393 -6.11 -4.99 10.29
N LEU A 394 -7.08 -5.48 11.05
CA LEU A 394 -7.69 -4.78 12.19
C LEU A 394 -6.98 -5.09 13.50
N CYS A 395 -5.65 -5.19 13.44
CA CYS A 395 -4.80 -5.23 14.61
C CYS A 395 -3.43 -4.64 14.31
N ARG A 396 -2.62 -4.48 15.37
CA ARG A 396 -1.32 -3.79 15.38
C ARG A 396 -1.43 -2.29 15.07
N MET A 397 -0.78 -1.46 15.88
CA MET A 397 -0.94 0.00 15.80
C MET A 397 -0.38 0.60 14.51
N ASP A 398 0.59 -0.06 13.88
CA ASP A 398 1.15 0.34 12.58
C ASP A 398 0.12 0.27 11.44
N ARG A 399 -0.96 -0.52 11.60
CA ARG A 399 -2.12 -0.58 10.69
C ARG A 399 -3.25 0.30 11.19
N ILE A 400 -3.64 0.10 12.45
CA ILE A 400 -4.76 0.81 13.08
C ILE A 400 -4.56 2.33 13.10
N ALA A 401 -3.33 2.84 13.18
CA ALA A 401 -3.06 4.27 13.07
C ALA A 401 -3.62 4.89 11.78
N LYS A 402 -3.55 4.19 10.65
CA LYS A 402 -4.04 4.68 9.35
C LYS A 402 -5.56 4.68 9.29
N TYR A 403 -6.19 3.62 9.79
CA TYR A 403 -7.64 3.56 9.89
C TYR A 403 -8.21 4.61 10.84
N ASN A 404 -7.59 4.81 12.00
CA ASN A 404 -7.98 5.86 12.93
C ASN A 404 -7.81 7.26 12.31
N GLU A 405 -6.79 7.47 11.49
CA GLU A 405 -6.64 8.73 10.77
C GLU A 405 -7.74 8.94 9.72
N LEU A 406 -8.14 7.88 9.01
CA LEU A 406 -9.27 7.96 8.08
C LEU A 406 -10.60 8.24 8.79
N LEU A 407 -10.83 7.68 9.99
CA LEU A 407 -11.98 8.02 10.82
C LEU A 407 -11.98 9.51 11.22
N ARG A 408 -10.82 10.08 11.58
CA ARG A 408 -10.68 11.51 11.87
C ARG A 408 -10.94 12.37 10.64
N ILE A 409 -10.44 11.96 9.47
CA ILE A 409 -10.66 12.68 8.21
C ILE A 409 -12.14 12.65 7.83
N GLU A 410 -12.83 11.51 8.00
CA GLU A 410 -14.28 11.42 7.80
C GLU A 410 -15.04 12.35 8.74
N GLU A 411 -14.68 12.37 10.02
CA GLU A 411 -15.26 13.29 11.02
C GLU A 411 -15.02 14.76 10.65
N ASP A 412 -13.82 15.12 10.19
CA ASP A 412 -13.44 16.47 9.77
C ASP A 412 -14.23 16.94 8.54
N LEU A 413 -14.39 16.06 7.55
CA LEU A 413 -15.15 16.32 6.32
C LEU A 413 -16.67 16.47 6.57
N ARG A 414 -17.20 15.84 7.62
CA ARG A 414 -18.64 15.88 7.97
C ARG A 414 -19.51 15.54 6.75
N PHE A 415 -20.41 16.46 6.35
CA PHE A 415 -21.33 16.28 5.23
C PHE A 415 -20.63 16.22 3.86
N ALA A 416 -19.36 16.63 3.76
CA ALA A 416 -18.58 16.50 2.55
C ALA A 416 -17.96 15.12 2.38
N ALA A 417 -17.92 14.27 3.42
CA ALA A 417 -17.34 12.95 3.35
C ALA A 417 -18.11 12.06 2.36
N GLN A 418 -17.40 11.45 1.43
CA GLN A 418 -17.99 10.57 0.42
C GLN A 418 -17.32 9.20 0.46
N TYR A 419 -18.13 8.18 0.73
CA TYR A 419 -17.71 6.78 0.63
C TYR A 419 -18.49 6.11 -0.50
N TYR A 420 -17.79 5.67 -1.54
CA TYR A 420 -18.44 5.14 -2.74
C TYR A 420 -18.65 3.63 -2.71
N GLY A 421 -18.10 2.92 -1.70
CA GLY A 421 -18.20 1.46 -1.60
C GLY A 421 -17.82 0.79 -2.93
N LYS A 422 -18.73 0.01 -3.51
CA LYS A 422 -18.56 -0.63 -4.82
C LYS A 422 -18.29 0.36 -5.99
N GLY A 423 -18.70 1.62 -5.88
CA GLY A 423 -18.50 2.64 -6.92
C GLY A 423 -17.04 3.06 -7.14
N VAL A 424 -16.11 2.63 -6.29
CA VAL A 424 -14.67 2.91 -6.45
C VAL A 424 -14.03 2.10 -7.59
N PHE A 425 -14.69 1.04 -8.07
CA PHE A 425 -14.24 0.20 -9.19
C PHE A 425 -14.66 0.78 -10.55
N TYR A 426 -14.39 2.07 -10.77
CA TYR A 426 -14.73 2.75 -12.02
C TYR A 426 -14.01 2.17 -13.26
N ASN A 427 -12.93 1.43 -13.04
CA ASN A 427 -12.19 0.68 -14.06
C ASN A 427 -12.98 -0.52 -14.61
N LEU A 428 -14.05 -0.98 -13.94
CA LEU A 428 -14.90 -2.10 -14.35
C LEU A 428 -16.22 -1.67 -15.00
N GLY A 429 -16.55 -0.38 -14.98
CA GLY A 429 -17.77 0.15 -15.59
C GLY A 429 -19.07 -0.29 -14.91
N TRP A 430 -19.04 -0.52 -13.59
CA TRP A 430 -20.19 -0.90 -12.77
C TRP A 430 -21.18 0.23 -12.51
#